data_AF-A0A2V7TQP6-F1
#
_entry.id   AF-A0A2V7TQP6-F1
#
_cell.length_a   1.000
_cell.length_b   1.000
_cell.length_c   1.000
_cell.angle_alpha   90.00
_cell.angle_beta   90.00
_cell.angle_gamma   90.00
#
_symmetry.space_group_name_H-M   'P 1'
#
loop_
_entity.id
_entity.type
_entity.pdbx_description
1 polymer ?
#
loop_
_entity_poly.entity_id
_entity_poly.type
_entity_poly.pdbx_seq_one_letter_code
_entity_poly.pdbx_strand_id
1 'polypeptide(L)'
;MMKWTIGTAACAVLLVGVSILLPDHEAHAQATCFDFTTGGGWIQSPLGDGKANFGFNVGYKNGPDSPLKGEFNLVDHAANVTIKMLTVDTYGGEGNGTGHRCSPTQICDRFWTGTAEITFPDTAFVCAFFVEVVDRGSPGRKDTFHVTCDGYNGFAFELPAGNIEVHKAACLL
;
A
#
# COMPACT_ATOMS: atom_id res chain seq x y z
N MET A 1 68.52 7.78 -52.87
CA MET A 1 67.93 7.03 -54.01
C MET A 1 67.97 5.55 -53.67
N MET A 2 66.81 4.90 -53.47
CA MET A 2 66.56 3.49 -53.83
C MET A 2 65.07 3.19 -53.56
N LYS A 3 64.30 2.89 -54.61
CA LYS A 3 62.94 2.31 -54.52
C LYS A 3 63.09 0.80 -54.63
N TRP A 4 62.52 0.01 -53.72
CA TRP A 4 62.29 -1.44 -53.91
C TRP A 4 60.91 -1.85 -53.35
N THR A 5 60.37 -2.88 -53.98
CA THR A 5 58.95 -3.22 -54.18
C THR A 5 58.38 -4.30 -53.24
N ILE A 6 57.06 -4.19 -53.00
CA ILE A 6 55.99 -5.19 -52.78
C ILE A 6 56.37 -6.61 -52.31
N GLY A 7 55.79 -7.03 -51.18
CA GLY A 7 55.59 -8.43 -50.80
C GLY A 7 54.29 -8.60 -49.99
N THR A 8 53.37 -9.40 -50.52
CA THR A 8 52.07 -9.79 -49.94
C THR A 8 52.18 -10.43 -48.55
N ALA A 9 51.31 -10.02 -47.62
CA ALA A 9 50.95 -10.82 -46.44
C ALA A 9 49.45 -10.66 -46.15
N ALA A 10 48.67 -11.67 -46.54
CA ALA A 10 47.36 -11.90 -45.96
C ALA A 10 47.57 -12.63 -44.62
N CYS A 11 47.07 -12.08 -43.51
CA CYS A 11 46.81 -12.85 -42.30
C CYS A 11 45.76 -12.15 -41.42
N ALA A 12 44.58 -12.77 -41.43
CA ALA A 12 43.57 -12.85 -40.38
C ALA A 12 43.45 -11.67 -39.38
N VAL A 13 42.35 -10.93 -39.53
CA VAL A 13 41.75 -10.16 -38.45
C VAL A 13 41.35 -11.13 -37.34
N LEU A 14 42.05 -11.10 -36.21
CA LEU A 14 41.62 -11.70 -34.95
C LEU A 14 41.29 -10.55 -34.00
N LEU A 15 40.07 -10.02 -34.12
CA LEU A 15 39.42 -9.30 -33.02
C LEU A 15 39.02 -10.37 -31.99
N VAL A 16 39.90 -10.63 -31.02
CA VAL A 16 39.48 -11.30 -29.79
C VAL A 16 38.73 -10.26 -28.98
N GLY A 17 37.42 -10.16 -29.23
CA GLY A 17 36.50 -9.51 -28.32
C GLY A 17 36.52 -10.29 -27.01
N VAL A 18 37.18 -9.75 -25.98
CA VAL A 18 36.93 -10.18 -24.61
C VAL A 18 35.55 -9.65 -24.26
N SER A 19 34.52 -10.43 -24.57
CA SER A 19 33.20 -10.26 -23.99
C SER A 19 33.36 -10.46 -22.49
N ILE A 20 33.43 -9.34 -21.76
CA ILE A 20 33.34 -9.33 -20.31
C ILE A 20 31.97 -9.95 -20.00
N LEU A 21 31.99 -11.14 -19.41
CA LEU A 21 30.84 -11.76 -18.77
C LEU A 21 30.36 -10.78 -17.69
N LEU A 22 29.42 -9.91 -18.06
CA LEU A 22 28.54 -9.33 -17.07
C LEU A 22 27.71 -10.49 -16.50
N PRO A 23 27.51 -10.57 -15.17
CA PRO A 23 26.58 -11.55 -14.63
C PRO A 23 25.23 -11.34 -15.30
N ASP A 24 24.62 -12.42 -15.75
CA ASP A 24 23.23 -12.43 -16.19
C ASP A 24 22.40 -11.81 -15.07
N HIS A 25 22.04 -10.54 -15.24
CA HIS A 25 20.96 -9.96 -14.46
C HIS A 25 19.72 -10.68 -15.00
N GLU A 26 19.37 -11.79 -14.35
CA GLU A 26 18.04 -12.35 -14.47
C GLU A 26 17.06 -11.21 -14.21
N ALA A 27 16.42 -10.74 -15.27
CA ALA A 27 15.19 -9.97 -15.15
C ALA A 27 14.15 -10.95 -14.59
N HIS A 28 14.22 -11.22 -13.28
CA HIS A 28 13.14 -11.87 -12.58
C HIS A 28 11.92 -10.99 -12.83
N ALA A 29 10.95 -11.49 -13.61
CA ALA A 29 9.63 -10.88 -13.68
C ALA A 29 9.16 -10.68 -12.25
N GLN A 30 9.06 -9.41 -11.84
CA GLN A 30 8.76 -9.07 -10.46
C GLN A 30 7.36 -9.59 -10.16
N ALA A 31 7.26 -10.67 -9.37
CA ALA A 31 5.99 -11.28 -9.04
C ALA A 31 5.06 -10.21 -8.45
N THR A 32 3.92 -9.97 -9.10
CA THR A 32 2.93 -9.04 -8.56
C THR A 32 2.27 -9.71 -7.36
N CYS A 33 2.52 -9.14 -6.17
CA CYS A 33 1.91 -9.60 -4.93
C CYS A 33 0.92 -8.54 -4.44
N PHE A 34 -0.28 -8.98 -4.04
CA PHE A 34 -1.26 -8.12 -3.39
C PHE A 34 -1.64 -8.66 -2.01
N ASP A 35 -2.06 -7.74 -1.14
CA ASP A 35 -2.48 -8.00 0.23
C ASP A 35 -3.82 -7.32 0.54
N PHE A 36 -4.24 -7.48 1.80
CA PHE A 36 -5.37 -6.80 2.40
C PHE A 36 -5.00 -6.36 3.82
N THR A 37 -5.69 -5.36 4.33
CA THR A 37 -5.49 -4.84 5.68
C THR A 37 -6.76 -4.99 6.48
N THR A 38 -6.60 -5.37 7.74
CA THR A 38 -7.68 -5.37 8.72
C THR A 38 -7.32 -4.49 9.89
N GLY A 39 -8.30 -3.88 10.52
CA GLY A 39 -8.04 -3.16 11.75
C GLY A 39 -9.29 -2.71 12.45
N GLY A 40 -9.09 -2.30 13.69
CA GLY A 40 -10.13 -1.70 14.51
C GLY A 40 -9.55 -1.07 15.75
N GLY A 41 -10.23 -0.06 16.26
CA GLY A 41 -9.75 0.71 17.39
C GLY A 41 -10.60 1.94 17.64
N TRP A 42 -9.99 2.94 18.27
CA TRP A 42 -10.60 4.25 18.41
C TRP A 42 -9.54 5.36 18.32
N ILE A 43 -9.99 6.54 17.92
CA ILE A 43 -9.24 7.79 17.99
C ILE A 43 -10.03 8.80 18.82
N GLN A 44 -9.35 9.84 19.31
CA GLN A 44 -10.05 11.00 19.86
C GLN A 44 -10.95 11.59 18.76
N SER A 45 -12.21 11.87 19.10
CA SER A 45 -13.13 12.54 18.18
C SER A 45 -12.52 13.88 17.76
N PRO A 46 -12.44 14.19 16.45
CA PRO A 46 -11.99 15.49 15.98
C PRO A 46 -13.05 16.59 16.17
N LEU A 47 -14.28 16.22 16.54
CA LEU A 47 -15.43 17.11 16.63
C LEU A 47 -15.99 17.23 18.06
N GLY A 48 -15.36 16.59 19.05
CA GLY A 48 -15.81 16.66 20.43
C GLY A 48 -14.96 15.90 21.45
N ASP A 49 -15.42 15.94 22.70
CA ASP A 49 -14.76 15.27 23.83
C ASP A 49 -15.26 13.83 23.97
N GLY A 50 -14.71 12.93 23.16
CA GLY A 50 -15.01 11.50 23.23
C GLY A 50 -14.27 10.66 22.21
N LYS A 51 -14.78 9.45 21.95
CA LYS A 51 -14.12 8.46 21.10
C LYS A 51 -14.85 8.34 19.77
N ALA A 52 -14.05 8.25 18.71
CA ALA A 52 -14.50 7.76 17.41
C ALA A 52 -13.95 6.36 17.18
N ASN A 53 -14.84 5.36 17.19
CA ASN A 53 -14.52 3.97 16.94
C ASN A 53 -14.47 3.69 15.45
N PHE A 54 -13.51 2.89 15.00
CA PHE A 54 -13.41 2.49 13.59
C PHE A 54 -13.16 0.99 13.46
N GLY A 55 -13.51 0.45 12.29
CA GLY A 55 -13.20 -0.91 11.90
C GLY A 55 -13.21 -1.08 10.39
N PHE A 56 -12.31 -1.91 9.87
CA PHE A 56 -12.18 -2.14 8.44
C PHE A 56 -11.56 -3.48 8.07
N ASN A 57 -11.85 -3.90 6.84
CA ASN A 57 -11.21 -5.00 6.13
C ASN A 57 -11.21 -4.65 4.64
N VAL A 58 -10.05 -4.29 4.08
CA VAL A 58 -9.96 -3.72 2.73
C VAL A 58 -8.73 -4.26 1.99
N GLY A 59 -8.88 -4.58 0.70
CA GLY A 59 -7.80 -4.91 -0.21
C GLY A 59 -8.10 -6.10 -1.12
N TYR A 60 -7.04 -6.77 -1.57
CA TYR A 60 -7.07 -7.90 -2.51
C TYR A 60 -6.93 -9.22 -1.75
N LYS A 61 -8.02 -9.64 -1.11
CA LYS A 61 -8.02 -10.85 -0.28
C LYS A 61 -7.74 -12.09 -1.14
N ASN A 62 -6.63 -12.79 -0.87
CA ASN A 62 -6.11 -13.97 -1.60
C ASN A 62 -5.32 -13.68 -2.90
N GLY A 63 -4.84 -12.45 -3.12
CA GLY A 63 -3.85 -12.16 -4.16
C GLY A 63 -4.43 -11.61 -5.47
N PRO A 64 -3.62 -11.59 -6.55
CA PRO A 64 -3.89 -10.77 -7.75
C PRO A 64 -5.19 -11.03 -8.50
N ASP A 65 -5.70 -12.26 -8.46
CA ASP A 65 -6.96 -12.61 -9.14
C ASP A 65 -8.21 -12.22 -8.34
N SER A 66 -8.02 -11.78 -7.08
CA SER A 66 -9.13 -11.40 -6.21
C SER A 66 -9.50 -9.94 -6.46
N PRO A 67 -10.78 -9.61 -6.60
CA PRO A 67 -11.19 -8.23 -6.82
C PRO A 67 -10.89 -7.36 -5.60
N LEU A 68 -10.54 -6.09 -5.83
CA LEU A 68 -10.49 -5.09 -4.78
C LEU A 68 -11.86 -4.97 -4.12
N LYS A 69 -11.92 -5.27 -2.81
CA LYS A 69 -13.13 -5.22 -2.00
C LYS A 69 -12.81 -4.79 -0.59
N GLY A 70 -13.83 -4.36 0.13
CA GLY A 70 -13.69 -4.13 1.55
C GLY A 70 -14.88 -3.47 2.19
N GLU A 71 -14.77 -3.30 3.49
CA GLU A 71 -15.71 -2.60 4.34
C GLU A 71 -14.94 -1.67 5.27
N PHE A 72 -15.52 -0.50 5.54
CA PHE A 72 -15.05 0.43 6.56
C PHE A 72 -16.25 1.06 7.23
N ASN A 73 -16.17 1.18 8.56
CA ASN A 73 -17.12 1.94 9.36
C ASN A 73 -16.39 2.77 10.41
N LEU A 74 -16.90 3.97 10.68
CA LEU A 74 -16.54 4.80 11.81
C LEU A 74 -17.79 5.31 12.51
N VAL A 75 -17.76 5.31 13.84
CA VAL A 75 -18.80 5.88 14.70
C VAL A 75 -18.14 6.82 15.69
N ASP A 76 -18.37 8.11 15.52
CA ASP A 76 -17.99 9.16 16.45
C ASP A 76 -19.14 9.41 17.42
N HIS A 77 -19.03 8.84 18.61
CA HIS A 77 -20.04 8.99 19.66
C HIS A 77 -20.07 10.39 20.27
N ALA A 78 -18.99 11.17 20.16
CA ALA A 78 -18.93 12.51 20.75
C ALA A 78 -19.74 13.52 19.93
N ALA A 79 -19.68 13.39 18.60
CA ALA A 79 -20.39 14.26 17.67
C ALA A 79 -21.66 13.63 17.07
N ASN A 80 -21.95 12.37 17.40
CA ASN A 80 -23.01 11.56 16.79
C ASN A 80 -22.89 11.55 15.26
N VAL A 81 -21.67 11.27 14.78
CA VAL A 81 -21.33 11.15 13.36
C VAL A 81 -21.02 9.70 13.02
N THR A 82 -21.51 9.21 11.89
CA THR A 82 -21.10 7.91 11.34
C THR A 82 -20.56 8.06 9.93
N ILE A 83 -19.54 7.28 9.59
CA ILE A 83 -19.03 7.15 8.22
C ILE A 83 -19.11 5.67 7.84
N LYS A 84 -19.80 5.36 6.76
CA LYS A 84 -19.89 4.01 6.19
C LYS A 84 -19.41 4.04 4.75
N MET A 85 -18.37 3.27 4.46
CA MET A 85 -17.85 3.17 3.09
C MET A 85 -18.87 2.49 2.17
N LEU A 86 -19.06 3.07 0.99
CA LEU A 86 -19.96 2.58 -0.06
C LEU A 86 -19.17 1.88 -1.17
N THR A 87 -18.03 2.46 -1.56
CA THR A 87 -17.13 1.89 -2.57
C THR A 87 -15.69 1.94 -2.08
N VAL A 88 -14.88 1.03 -2.62
CA VAL A 88 -13.42 1.13 -2.58
C VAL A 88 -12.94 1.17 -4.01
N ASP A 89 -12.28 2.26 -4.37
CA ASP A 89 -11.88 2.55 -5.74
C ASP A 89 -10.37 2.35 -5.93
N THR A 90 -9.60 2.59 -4.86
CA THR A 90 -8.15 2.36 -4.84
C THR A 90 -7.73 1.69 -3.54
N TYR A 91 -6.65 0.92 -3.61
CA TYR A 91 -5.94 0.39 -2.46
C TYR A 91 -4.46 0.28 -2.82
N GLY A 92 -3.59 0.82 -1.96
CA GLY A 92 -2.16 0.90 -2.21
C GLY A 92 -1.36 1.14 -0.94
N GLY A 93 -0.06 1.36 -1.09
CA GLY A 93 0.90 1.58 -0.01
C GLY A 93 2.28 1.07 -0.39
N GLU A 94 3.30 1.28 0.45
CA GLU A 94 4.65 0.79 0.16
C GLU A 94 4.63 -0.71 -0.09
N GLY A 95 5.14 -1.11 -1.24
CA GLY A 95 5.31 -2.51 -1.58
C GLY A 95 4.10 -3.24 -2.17
N ASN A 96 2.92 -2.63 -2.18
CA ASN A 96 1.73 -3.25 -2.77
C ASN A 96 1.88 -3.36 -4.30
N GLY A 97 1.66 -4.55 -4.87
CA GLY A 97 1.81 -4.82 -6.30
C GLY A 97 3.25 -4.93 -6.80
N THR A 98 4.27 -4.62 -5.98
CA THR A 98 5.69 -4.62 -6.39
C THR A 98 6.47 -5.85 -5.93
N GLY A 99 5.80 -6.81 -5.31
CA GLY A 99 6.43 -8.04 -4.81
C GLY A 99 7.06 -7.91 -3.41
N HIS A 100 7.07 -6.70 -2.84
CA HIS A 100 7.49 -6.49 -1.46
C HIS A 100 6.44 -7.05 -0.50
N ARG A 101 6.88 -7.88 0.44
CA ARG A 101 6.00 -8.54 1.41
C ARG A 101 6.12 -7.83 2.74
N CYS A 102 5.03 -7.20 3.17
CA CYS A 102 4.87 -6.79 4.56
C CYS A 102 5.02 -8.01 5.48
N SER A 103 6.00 -7.93 6.38
CA SER A 103 6.22 -8.88 7.46
C SER A 103 5.58 -8.36 8.76
N PRO A 104 5.10 -9.23 9.66
CA PRO A 104 4.59 -8.83 10.98
C PRO A 104 5.55 -8.01 11.86
N THR A 105 6.83 -7.91 11.48
CA THR A 105 7.89 -7.17 12.18
C THR A 105 8.30 -5.87 11.47
N GLN A 106 7.70 -5.55 10.32
CA GLN A 106 8.00 -4.36 9.53
C GLN A 106 6.93 -3.30 9.75
N ILE A 107 7.31 -2.05 9.46
CA ILE A 107 6.35 -0.95 9.38
C ILE A 107 5.76 -0.98 7.98
N CYS A 108 4.44 -1.00 7.88
CA CYS A 108 3.73 -1.09 6.61
C CYS A 108 2.58 -0.08 6.56
N ASP A 109 2.58 0.78 5.54
CA ASP A 109 1.50 1.71 5.27
C ASP A 109 0.50 1.11 4.27
N ARG A 110 -0.78 1.38 4.45
CA ARG A 110 -1.79 1.13 3.42
C ARG A 110 -2.75 2.30 3.37
N PHE A 111 -3.18 2.65 2.17
CA PHE A 111 -4.24 3.62 1.97
C PHE A 111 -5.29 3.07 1.03
N TRP A 112 -6.49 3.61 1.13
CA TRP A 112 -7.54 3.39 0.15
C TRP A 112 -8.41 4.62 -0.01
N THR A 113 -9.00 4.75 -1.19
CA THR A 113 -10.00 5.78 -1.51
C THR A 113 -11.30 5.13 -1.91
N GLY A 114 -12.37 5.91 -1.85
CA GLY A 114 -13.64 5.55 -2.45
C GLY A 114 -14.69 6.59 -2.15
N THR A 115 -15.93 6.12 -2.04
CA THR A 115 -17.04 6.93 -1.54
C THR A 115 -17.54 6.39 -0.22
N ALA A 116 -18.05 7.27 0.62
CA ALA A 116 -18.70 6.92 1.88
C ALA A 116 -19.97 7.75 2.08
N GLU A 117 -20.95 7.17 2.77
CA GLU A 117 -22.05 7.92 3.36
C GLU A 117 -21.57 8.44 4.72
N ILE A 118 -21.61 9.75 4.90
CA ILE A 118 -21.43 10.40 6.20
C ILE A 118 -22.77 10.91 6.70
N THR A 119 -23.07 10.59 7.96
CA THR A 119 -24.29 11.03 8.65
C THR A 119 -23.88 11.85 9.87
N PHE A 120 -24.26 13.12 9.86
CA PHE A 120 -24.26 14.02 11.01
C PHE A 120 -25.65 14.01 11.66
N PRO A 121 -25.84 14.61 12.86
CA PRO A 121 -27.14 14.64 13.53
C PRO A 121 -28.29 15.15 12.67
N ASP A 122 -28.03 16.16 11.83
CA ASP A 122 -29.08 16.87 11.08
C ASP A 122 -29.02 16.64 9.55
N THR A 123 -28.02 15.91 9.05
CA THR A 123 -27.82 15.72 7.61
C THR A 123 -27.03 14.46 7.29
N ALA A 124 -27.27 13.88 6.12
CA ALA A 124 -26.48 12.78 5.57
C ALA A 124 -26.21 13.02 4.09
N PHE A 125 -25.00 12.69 3.64
CA PHE A 125 -24.61 12.84 2.24
C PHE A 125 -23.45 11.90 1.89
N VAL A 126 -23.19 11.76 0.59
CA VAL A 126 -22.06 10.97 0.07
C VAL A 126 -20.86 11.88 -0.14
N CYS A 127 -19.69 11.44 0.33
CA CYS A 127 -18.42 12.14 0.17
C CYS A 127 -17.38 11.27 -0.54
N ALA A 128 -16.37 11.92 -1.13
CA ALA A 128 -15.10 11.25 -1.39
C ALA A 128 -14.44 10.93 -0.05
N PHE A 129 -13.90 9.73 0.05
CA PHE A 129 -13.40 9.16 1.30
C PHE A 129 -11.97 8.67 1.09
N PHE A 130 -11.11 8.91 2.08
CA PHE A 130 -9.73 8.43 2.11
C PHE A 130 -9.40 7.93 3.50
N VAL A 131 -8.72 6.79 3.57
CA VAL A 131 -8.10 6.29 4.79
C VAL A 131 -6.65 5.94 4.51
N GLU A 132 -5.79 6.27 5.46
CA GLU A 132 -4.42 5.82 5.53
C GLU A 132 -4.17 5.19 6.90
N VAL A 133 -3.44 4.10 6.90
CA VAL A 133 -3.02 3.38 8.09
C VAL A 133 -1.56 3.02 8.01
N VAL A 134 -0.91 2.93 9.17
CA VAL A 134 0.42 2.35 9.30
C VAL A 134 0.38 1.28 10.38
N ASP A 135 0.60 0.03 9.99
CA ASP A 135 0.89 -1.09 10.88
C ASP A 135 2.36 -0.98 11.30
N ARG A 136 2.63 -0.84 12.61
CA ARG A 136 3.99 -0.74 13.14
C ARG A 136 4.54 -2.07 13.69
N GLY A 137 3.93 -3.19 13.29
CA GLY A 137 4.32 -4.54 13.66
C GLY A 137 3.75 -4.98 14.99
N SER A 138 3.54 -6.30 15.12
CA SER A 138 2.86 -6.90 16.27
C SER A 138 3.81 -7.39 17.39
N PRO A 139 3.41 -7.29 18.69
CA PRO A 139 2.14 -6.77 19.18
C PRO A 139 2.09 -5.23 19.15
N GLY A 140 1.24 -4.71 18.27
CA GLY A 140 1.18 -3.31 17.85
C GLY A 140 0.60 -2.43 18.94
N ARG A 141 1.32 -1.35 19.25
CA ARG A 141 0.83 -0.28 20.14
C ARG A 141 1.01 1.11 19.55
N LYS A 142 1.52 1.21 18.32
CA LYS A 142 1.92 2.48 17.70
C LYS A 142 1.38 2.65 16.29
N ASP A 143 0.33 1.91 15.96
CA ASP A 143 -0.28 2.01 14.65
C ASP A 143 -0.84 3.41 14.48
N THR A 144 -0.84 3.88 13.23
CA THR A 144 -1.39 5.19 12.88
C THR A 144 -2.65 5.01 12.07
N PHE A 145 -3.57 5.95 12.22
CA PHE A 145 -4.84 5.95 11.50
C PHE A 145 -5.17 7.37 11.08
N HIS A 146 -5.56 7.56 9.83
CA HIS A 146 -6.07 8.82 9.30
C HIS A 146 -7.29 8.53 8.44
N VAL A 147 -8.35 9.30 8.62
CA VAL A 147 -9.57 9.23 7.82
C VAL A 147 -10.01 10.63 7.43
N THR A 148 -10.40 10.78 6.17
CA THR A 148 -11.04 11.99 5.68
C THR A 148 -12.31 11.68 4.91
N CYS A 149 -13.30 12.53 5.12
CA CYS A 149 -14.54 12.65 4.39
C CYS A 149 -14.94 14.13 4.50
N ASP A 150 -15.76 14.65 3.59
CA ASP A 150 -16.15 16.06 3.66
C ASP A 150 -16.83 16.39 5.02
N GLY A 151 -16.31 17.41 5.70
CA GLY A 151 -16.70 17.77 7.07
C GLY A 151 -16.11 16.91 8.21
N TYR A 152 -15.28 15.90 7.94
CA TYR A 152 -14.68 15.04 8.97
C TYR A 152 -13.23 14.68 8.66
N ASN A 153 -12.30 15.06 9.55
CA ASN A 153 -10.87 14.73 9.45
C ASN A 153 -10.41 14.19 10.81
N GLY A 154 -10.22 12.87 10.89
CA GLY A 154 -9.82 12.20 12.14
C GLY A 154 -8.46 11.55 11.99
N PHE A 155 -7.57 11.72 12.96
CA PHE A 155 -6.25 11.10 12.95
C PHE A 155 -5.80 10.63 14.33
N ALA A 156 -4.90 9.65 14.35
CA ALA A 156 -4.09 9.28 15.51
C ALA A 156 -2.68 8.87 15.05
N PHE A 157 -1.67 9.49 15.65
CA PHE A 157 -0.26 9.13 15.43
C PHE A 157 0.16 7.87 16.19
N GLU A 158 -0.62 7.49 17.20
CA GLU A 158 -0.49 6.27 17.98
C GLU A 158 -1.90 5.92 18.47
N LEU A 159 -2.42 4.76 18.06
CA LEU A 159 -3.73 4.30 18.51
C LEU A 159 -3.73 4.11 20.04
N PRO A 160 -4.63 4.78 20.79
CA PRO A 160 -4.73 4.56 22.23
C PRO A 160 -5.17 3.14 22.61
N ALA A 161 -5.97 2.51 21.74
CA ALA A 161 -6.27 1.08 21.77
C ALA A 161 -6.78 0.63 20.40
N GLY A 162 -6.53 -0.64 20.08
CA GLY A 162 -6.87 -1.22 18.79
C GLY A 162 -5.69 -2.01 18.23
N ASN A 163 -5.85 -2.49 17.00
CA ASN A 163 -4.78 -3.12 16.24
C ASN A 163 -5.07 -2.92 14.75
N ILE A 164 -4.02 -2.63 13.98
CA ILE A 164 -4.04 -2.65 12.53
C ILE A 164 -3.04 -3.71 12.07
N GLU A 165 -3.44 -4.53 11.10
CA GLU A 165 -2.61 -5.59 10.57
C GLU A 165 -2.67 -5.58 9.05
N VAL A 166 -1.50 -5.40 8.42
CA VAL A 166 -1.32 -5.63 6.98
C VAL A 166 -0.97 -7.10 6.79
N HIS A 167 -1.86 -7.84 6.15
CA HIS A 167 -1.70 -9.28 5.98
C HIS A 167 -0.64 -9.60 4.94
N LYS A 168 -0.01 -10.76 5.09
CA LYS A 168 1.00 -11.23 4.15
C LYS A 168 0.47 -11.26 2.72
N ALA A 169 1.19 -10.62 1.80
CA ALA A 169 0.83 -10.60 0.39
C ALA A 169 0.86 -11.99 -0.26
N ALA A 170 -0.13 -12.23 -1.12
CA ALA A 170 -0.20 -13.39 -2.01
C ALA A 170 0.26 -12.98 -3.41
N CYS A 171 1.06 -13.83 -4.05
CA CYS A 171 1.74 -13.55 -5.31
C CYS A 171 1.29 -14.55 -6.39
N LEU A 172 1.24 -14.11 -7.64
CA LEU A 172 1.32 -15.05 -8.75
C LEU A 172 2.76 -15.59 -8.81
N LEU A 173 2.88 -16.91 -8.95
CA LEU A 173 4.17 -17.61 -9.11
C LEU A 173 4.60 -17.59 -10.58
#